data_AF-A0A3D2PCR5-F1
#
_entry.id   AF-A0A3D2PCR5-F1
#
_cell.length_a   1.000
_cell.length_b   1.000
_cell.length_c   1.000
_cell.angle_alpha   90.00
_cell.angle_beta   90.00
_cell.angle_gamma   90.00
#
_symmetry.space_group_name_H-M   'P 1'
#
loop_
_entity.id
_entity.type
_entity.pdbx_description
1 polymer ?
#
loop_
_entity_poly.entity_id
_entity_poly.type
_entity_poly.pdbx_seq_one_letter_code
_entity_poly.pdbx_strand_id
1 'polypeptide(L)' 'MRNVIIYEPTPGGIEKAYDIFSRLLKERIIFVGEYEGIITTDAANLLIAQLLYLDAQDPGKDINIYINSPG' A
#
# COMPACT_ATOMS: atom_id res chain seq x y z
N MET A 1 6.55 -4.28 -13.15
CA MET A 1 5.07 -4.40 -13.04
C MET A 1 4.44 -3.16 -13.67
N ARG A 2 3.33 -3.30 -14.41
CA ARG A 2 2.61 -2.14 -14.95
C ARG A 2 1.67 -1.63 -13.84
N ASN A 3 1.87 -0.40 -13.37
CA ASN A 3 1.00 0.20 -12.37
C ASN A 3 -0.41 0.36 -12.96
N VAL A 4 -1.40 -0.24 -12.30
CA VAL A 4 -2.81 -0.08 -12.64
C VAL A 4 -3.32 1.17 -11.94
N ILE A 5 -3.98 2.03 -12.70
CA ILE A 5 -4.63 3.25 -12.18
C ILE A 5 -6.12 2.97 -11.99
N ILE A 6 -6.62 3.27 -10.80
CA ILE A 6 -8.03 3.17 -10.42
C ILE A 6 -8.62 4.57 -10.38
N TYR A 7 -9.76 4.76 -11.03
CA TYR A 7 -10.52 5.99 -11.02
C TYR A 7 -11.70 5.84 -10.07
N GLU A 8 -11.76 6.67 -9.03
CA GLU A 8 -12.89 6.70 -8.09
C GLU A 8 -13.68 8.00 -8.26
N PRO A 9 -15.01 7.91 -8.45
CA PRO A 9 -15.85 9.11 -8.50
C PRO A 9 -15.94 9.73 -7.11
N THR A 10 -15.75 11.05 -7.02
CA THR A 10 -15.95 11.80 -5.77
C THR A 10 -17.22 12.65 -5.83
N PRO A 11 -17.87 12.93 -4.66
CA PRO A 11 -18.98 13.87 -4.61
C PRO A 11 -18.52 15.24 -5.12
N GLY A 12 -19.01 15.65 -6.29
CA GLY A 12 -18.57 16.86 -6.99
C GLY A 12 -18.07 16.64 -8.43
N GLY A 13 -18.01 15.39 -8.90
CA GLY A 13 -17.73 15.07 -10.31
C GLY A 13 -16.24 15.06 -10.68
N ILE A 14 -15.35 15.25 -9.70
CA ILE A 14 -13.90 15.10 -9.90
C ILE A 14 -13.54 13.63 -9.73
N GLU A 15 -12.95 13.01 -10.75
CA GLU A 15 -12.37 11.67 -10.63
C GLU A 15 -11.03 11.75 -9.91
N LYS A 16 -10.87 10.96 -8.84
CA LYS A 16 -9.55 10.77 -8.23
C LYS A 16 -8.91 9.52 -8.80
N ALA A 17 -7.73 9.69 -9.37
CA ALA A 17 -6.89 8.59 -9.83
C ALA A 17 -5.92 8.18 -8.72
N TYR A 18 -5.88 6.88 -8.42
CA TYR A 18 -4.92 6.28 -7.50
C TYR A 18 -4.22 5.14 -8.22
N ASP A 19 -2.93 4.92 -7.96
CA ASP A 19 -2.37 3.61 -8.27
C ASP A 19 -3.01 2.55 -7.34
N ILE A 20 -3.05 1.31 -7.81
CA ILE A 20 -3.68 0.20 -7.10
C ILE A 20 -3.10 -0.02 -5.70
N PHE A 21 -1.81 0.22 -5.47
CA PHE A 21 -1.18 0.04 -4.15
C PHE A 21 -1.62 1.15 -3.20
N SER A 22 -1.67 2.40 -3.65
CA SER A 22 -2.24 3.51 -2.87
C SER A 22 -3.70 3.26 -2.50
N ARG A 23 -4.48 2.64 -3.39
CA ARG A 23 -5.87 2.26 -3.11
C ARG A 23 -5.98 1.15 -2.06
N LEU A 24 -5.11 0.15 -2.11
CA LEU A 24 -5.06 -0.96 -1.15
C LEU A 24 -4.59 -0.49 0.24
N LEU A 25 -3.63 0.43 0.29
CA LEU A 25 -3.15 0.99 1.55
C LEU A 25 -4.27 1.69 2.34
N LYS A 26 -5.23 2.34 1.65
CA LYS A 26 -6.43 2.90 2.30
C LYS A 26 -7.31 1.84 2.96
N GLU A 27 -7.34 0.62 2.44
CA GLU A 27 -8.01 -0.54 3.06
C GLU A 27 -7.13 -1.26 4.09
N ARG A 28 -5.98 -0.67 4.45
CA ARG A 28 -5.00 -1.23 5.39
C ARG A 28 -4.38 -2.54 4.89
N ILE A 29 -4.20 -2.62 3.57
CA ILE A 29 -3.53 -3.75 2.91
C ILE A 29 -2.14 -3.29 2.46
N ILE A 30 -1.11 -3.93 2.99
CA ILE A 30 0.29 -3.72 2.59
C ILE A 30 0.76 -4.93 1.79
N PHE A 31 1.36 -4.67 0.63
CA PHE A 31 2.00 -5.71 -0.18
C PHE A 31 3.51 -5.63 -0.01
N VAL A 32 4.12 -6.77 0.34
CA VAL A 32 5.57 -6.93 0.48
C VAL A 32 6.05 -7.81 -0.66
N GLY A 33 6.75 -7.21 -1.62
CA GLY A 33 7.35 -7.94 -2.73
C GLY A 33 7.78 -6.96 -3.83
N GLU A 34 9.08 -6.90 -4.10
CA GLU A 34 9.63 -6.15 -5.22
C GLU A 34 9.69 -7.00 -6.50
N TYR A 35 9.96 -6.34 -7.63
CA TYR A 35 10.05 -6.96 -8.96
C TYR A 35 11.19 -7.99 -9.10
N GLU A 36 12.06 -8.15 -8.10
CA GLU A 36 13.11 -9.18 -8.06
C GLU A 36 13.16 -9.94 -6.72
N GLY A 37 12.12 -9.79 -5.88
CA GLY A 37 11.95 -10.53 -4.65
C GLY A 37 12.82 -10.10 -3.45
N ILE A 38 13.89 -9.35 -3.67
CA ILE A 38 14.82 -8.93 -2.62
C ILE A 38 14.20 -7.79 -1.78
N ILE A 39 14.24 -7.93 -0.46
CA ILE A 39 13.92 -6.82 0.44
C ILE A 39 15.17 -5.96 0.65
N THR A 40 15.16 -4.77 0.05
CA THR A 40 16.21 -3.77 0.26
C THR A 40 15.96 -2.97 1.54
N THR A 41 16.98 -2.27 2.04
CA THR A 41 16.85 -1.36 3.20
C THR A 41 15.80 -0.28 2.94
N ASP A 42 15.76 0.27 1.73
CA ASP A 42 14.79 1.31 1.37
C ASP A 42 13.36 0.76 1.34
N ALA A 43 13.18 -0.45 0.79
CA ALA A 43 11.90 -1.16 0.84
C ALA A 43 11.44 -1.42 2.29
N ALA A 44 12.35 -1.88 3.16
CA ALA A 44 12.07 -2.09 4.57
C ALA A 44 11.65 -0.79 5.27
N ASN A 45 12.34 0.33 5.01
CA ASN A 45 11.99 1.64 5.55
C ASN A 45 10.61 2.10 5.08
N LEU A 46 10.25 1.87 3.81
CA LEU A 46 8.91 2.18 3.30
C LEU A 46 7.83 1.33 3.97
N LEU A 47 8.09 0.05 4.23
CA LEU A 47 7.15 -0.82 4.94
C LEU A 47 6.95 -0.35 6.39
N ILE A 48 8.02 0.01 7.09
CA ILE A 48 7.93 0.58 8.44
C ILE A 48 7.09 1.87 8.43
N ALA A 49 7.33 2.76 7.47
CA ALA A 49 6.56 4.00 7.34
C ALA A 49 5.07 3.73 7.10
N GLN A 50 4.72 2.76 6.24
CA GLN A 50 3.32 2.37 5.99
C GLN A 50 2.65 1.79 7.23
N LEU A 51 3.35 0.95 7.99
CA LEU A 51 2.82 0.38 9.24
C LEU A 51 2.53 1.47 10.28
N LEU A 52 3.50 2.36 10.52
CA LEU A 52 3.34 3.49 11.45
C LEU A 52 2.23 4.44 11.00
N TYR A 53 2.11 4.69 9.70
CA TYR A 53 1.03 5.51 9.16
C TYR A 53 -0.35 4.91 9.44
N LEU A 54 -0.53 3.61 9.18
CA LEU A 54 -1.82 2.94 9.40
C LEU A 54 -2.16 2.81 10.90
N ASP A 55 -1.18 2.51 11.73
CA ASP A 55 -1.34 2.45 13.19
C ASP A 55 -1.76 3.80 13.74
N ALA A 56 -1.09 4.90 13.33
CA ALA A 56 -1.45 6.24 13.77
C ALA A 56 -2.87 6.69 13.35
N GLN A 57 -3.42 6.14 12.25
CA GLN A 57 -4.79 6.43 11.81
C GLN A 57 -5.84 5.70 12.65
N ASP A 58 -5.59 4.44 13.00
CA ASP A 58 -6.51 3.60 13.77
C ASP A 58 -5.74 2.45 14.43
N PRO A 59 -5.22 2.64 15.67
CA PRO A 59 -4.35 1.67 16.34
C PRO A 59 -5.05 0.36 16.72
N GLY A 60 -6.38 0.36 16.78
CA GLY A 60 -7.18 -0.81 17.17
C GLY A 60 -7.60 -1.68 16.00
N LYS A 61 -7.32 -1.26 14.76
CA LYS A 61 -7.78 -1.94 13.55
C LYS A 61 -6.65 -2.74 12.92
N ASP A 62 -6.97 -3.97 12.51
CA ASP A 62 -6.01 -4.87 11.88
C ASP A 62 -5.37 -4.28 10.61
N ILE A 63 -4.14 -4.70 10.35
CA ILE A 63 -3.38 -4.43 9.12
C ILE A 63 -3.13 -5.78 8.46
N ASN A 64 -3.53 -5.91 7.19
CA ASN A 64 -3.32 -7.13 6.42
C ASN A 64 -2.04 -6.99 5.59
N ILE A 65 -1.07 -7.86 5.83
CA ILE A 65 0.20 -7.87 5.11
C ILE A 65 0.24 -9.11 4.21
N TYR A 66 0.33 -8.88 2.91
CA TYR A 66 0.49 -9.94 1.91
C TYR A 66 1.95 -9.99 1.47
N ILE A 67 2.60 -11.14 1.70
CA ILE A 67 4.04 -11.28 1.49
C ILE A 67 4.28 -12.23 0.31
N ASN A 68 5.01 -11.74 -0.67
CA ASN A 68 5.57 -12.51 -1.78
C ASN A 68 7.03 -12.11 -1.96
N SER A 69 7.90 -12.70 -1.13
CA SER A 69 9.34 -12.44 -1.17
C SER A 69 10.11 -13.76 -0.96
N PRO A 70 11.16 -14.04 -1.76
CA PRO A 70 12.12 -15.12 -1.52
C PRO A 70 13.08 -14.86 -0.34
N GLY A 71 13.11 -13.66 0.23
CA GLY A 71 14.08 -13.24 1.24
C GLY A 71 14.51 -11.79 1.07
#